data_AF-A0A443LTK0-F1
#
_entry.id   AF-A0A443LTK0-F1
#
_cell.length_a   1.000
_cell.length_b   1.000
_cell.length_c   1.000
_cell.angle_alpha   90.00
_cell.angle_beta   90.00
_cell.angle_gamma   90.00
#
_symmetry.space_group_name_H-M   'P 1'
#
loop_
_entity.id
_entity.type
_entity.pdbx_description
1 polymer ?
#
loop_
_entity_poly.entity_id
_entity_poly.type
_entity_poly.pdbx_seq_one_letter_code
_entity_poly.pdbx_strand_id
1 'polypeptide(L)'
;MQDKLPERPELDLLIVVTELHAERGAVDRAALQVVARGRGLEVARPLPGLIGAGLVTEITRRPSFLKRLFGARDEVVLAPTEAGQALIAALNGETVIEAAAAEPVAAESVAPEMPVVVEAAPEEVPVEAPAVPEAAPLEPAPSASEAPVAEIAVTEPLVAQAAAVEVAPVEPAAEDIPVAAAPPRPTPARARVIGFTEELGGAPEEAPPIAPVAVDPAVMDGLRELLESLGMEMTMAGEALIGTRIAQGFSAGEALSQLVLFAFAHAIRHDILFHGEMRALGLSEYAIEVMREVEKLRDAGEVGEARFEEDMRALWALLEEAPDRDARLDALLADPVGGAAPVAVLPEDLRSAEETEEEDEGF
;
A
#
# COMPACT_ATOMS: atom_id res chain seq x y z
N MET A 1 1.67 -23.94 -43.89
CA MET A 1 2.22 -24.75 -42.78
C MET A 1 1.91 -26.22 -43.06
N GLN A 2 2.51 -27.18 -42.35
CA GLN A 2 2.07 -28.57 -42.43
C GLN A 2 0.92 -28.77 -41.43
N ASP A 3 -0.29 -29.06 -41.92
CA ASP A 3 -1.45 -29.41 -41.10
C ASP A 3 -1.30 -30.83 -40.53
N LYS A 4 -0.26 -31.04 -39.72
CA LYS A 4 -0.07 -32.26 -38.96
C LYS A 4 -0.99 -32.16 -37.74
N LEU A 5 -2.03 -33.01 -37.71
CA LEU A 5 -2.88 -33.16 -36.52
C LEU A 5 -2.02 -33.50 -35.30
N PRO A 6 -2.27 -32.87 -34.13
CA PRO A 6 -1.50 -33.13 -32.92
C PRO A 6 -1.63 -34.59 -32.49
N GLU A 7 -0.53 -35.14 -31.97
CA GLU A 7 -0.49 -36.50 -31.44
C GLU A 7 -1.28 -36.57 -30.12
N ARG A 8 -1.74 -37.76 -29.73
CA ARG A 8 -2.55 -37.94 -28.52
C ARG A 8 -1.97 -37.28 -27.24
N PRO A 9 -0.67 -37.39 -26.90
CA PRO A 9 -0.11 -36.67 -25.75
C PRO A 9 -0.02 -35.14 -25.92
N GLU A 10 -0.04 -34.64 -27.15
CA GLU A 10 -0.13 -33.20 -27.44
C GLU A 10 -1.57 -32.71 -27.22
N LEU A 11 -2.57 -33.47 -27.68
CA LEU A 11 -3.99 -33.24 -27.39
C LEU A 11 -4.30 -33.25 -25.89
N ASP A 12 -3.86 -34.28 -25.18
CA ASP A 12 -4.08 -34.41 -23.73
C ASP A 12 -3.45 -33.22 -22.96
N LEU A 13 -2.28 -32.73 -23.40
CA LEU A 13 -1.67 -31.53 -22.82
C LEU A 13 -2.40 -30.23 -23.21
N LEU A 14 -2.87 -30.10 -24.45
CA LEU A 14 -3.62 -28.93 -24.92
C LEU A 14 -4.94 -28.76 -24.15
N ILE A 15 -5.63 -29.87 -23.84
CA ILE A 15 -6.80 -29.87 -22.95
C ILE A 15 -6.44 -29.28 -21.59
N VAL A 16 -5.37 -29.76 -20.94
CA VAL A 16 -4.92 -29.24 -19.63
C VAL A 16 -4.55 -27.76 -19.69
N VAL A 17 -3.84 -27.32 -20.74
CA VAL A 17 -3.50 -25.90 -20.93
C VAL A 17 -4.77 -25.05 -21.09
N THR A 18 -5.78 -25.55 -21.81
CA THR A 18 -7.03 -24.82 -22.08
C THR A 18 -7.92 -24.74 -20.84
N GLU A 19 -8.03 -25.82 -20.06
CA GLU A 19 -8.73 -25.83 -18.76
C GLU A 19 -8.08 -24.88 -17.75
N LEU A 20 -6.76 -24.97 -17.56
CA LEU A 20 -6.04 -24.06 -16.65
C LEU A 20 -6.12 -22.60 -17.12
N HIS A 21 -6.18 -22.37 -18.44
CA HIS A 21 -6.36 -21.03 -18.98
C HIS A 21 -7.75 -20.46 -18.70
N ALA A 22 -8.80 -21.28 -18.83
CA ALA A 22 -10.16 -20.89 -18.49
C ALA A 22 -10.35 -20.63 -16.99
N GLU A 23 -9.64 -21.38 -16.12
CA GLU A 23 -9.68 -21.17 -14.67
C GLU A 23 -8.88 -19.94 -14.18
N ARG A 24 -7.70 -19.66 -14.78
CA ARG A 24 -6.67 -18.79 -14.17
C ARG A 24 -6.02 -17.76 -15.10
N GLY A 25 -6.34 -17.77 -16.40
CA GLY A 25 -5.64 -16.96 -17.39
C GLY A 25 -4.30 -17.58 -17.81
N ALA A 26 -3.29 -16.76 -18.15
CA ALA A 26 -2.01 -17.28 -18.65
C ALA A 26 -1.31 -18.18 -17.61
N VAL A 27 -0.79 -19.34 -18.02
CA VAL A 27 -0.41 -20.44 -17.11
C VAL A 27 1.11 -20.60 -17.03
N ASP A 28 1.67 -20.55 -15.83
CA ASP A 28 3.11 -20.74 -15.63
C ASP A 28 3.55 -22.16 -15.98
N ARG A 29 4.73 -22.28 -16.60
CA ARG A 29 5.29 -23.59 -16.98
C ARG A 29 5.48 -24.54 -15.79
N ALA A 30 5.75 -24.01 -14.59
CA ALA A 30 5.86 -24.79 -13.37
C ALA A 30 4.48 -25.30 -12.88
N ALA A 31 3.45 -24.43 -12.88
CA ALA A 31 2.09 -24.81 -12.54
C ALA A 31 1.54 -25.88 -13.50
N LEU A 32 1.77 -25.70 -14.81
CA LEU A 32 1.42 -26.69 -15.82
C LEU A 32 2.11 -28.05 -15.58
N GLN A 33 3.40 -28.06 -15.22
CA GLN A 33 4.11 -29.30 -14.88
C GLN A 33 3.52 -30.02 -13.68
N VAL A 34 3.13 -29.31 -12.62
CA VAL A 34 2.51 -29.91 -11.44
C VAL A 34 1.16 -30.56 -11.80
N VAL A 35 0.29 -29.84 -12.52
CA VAL A 35 -1.04 -30.33 -12.89
C VAL A 35 -0.97 -31.48 -13.90
N ALA A 36 -0.16 -31.35 -14.95
CA ALA A 36 0.06 -32.39 -15.95
C ALA A 36 0.63 -33.67 -15.31
N ARG A 37 1.63 -33.55 -14.42
CA ARG A 37 2.19 -34.68 -13.68
C ARG A 37 1.15 -35.35 -12.77
N GLY A 38 0.26 -34.57 -12.15
CA GLY A 38 -0.89 -35.08 -11.39
C GLY A 38 -1.88 -35.90 -12.23
N ARG A 39 -1.95 -35.62 -13.54
CA ARG A 39 -2.74 -36.39 -14.53
C ARG A 39 -1.93 -37.47 -15.26
N GLY A 40 -0.66 -37.71 -14.87
CA GLY A 40 0.22 -38.69 -15.52
C GLY A 40 0.79 -38.28 -16.88
N LEU A 41 0.72 -36.99 -17.23
CA LEU A 41 1.17 -36.45 -18.52
C LEU A 41 2.60 -35.87 -18.43
N GLU A 42 3.38 -36.07 -19.49
CA GLU A 42 4.69 -35.44 -19.65
C GLU A 42 4.56 -34.08 -20.36
N VAL A 43 5.11 -32.99 -19.78
CA VAL A 43 5.05 -31.66 -20.43
C VAL A 43 6.22 -31.42 -21.40
N ALA A 44 7.43 -31.89 -21.05
CA ALA A 44 8.65 -31.49 -21.74
C ALA A 44 8.73 -31.95 -23.21
N ARG A 45 8.06 -33.05 -23.55
CA ARG A 45 8.10 -33.68 -24.89
C ARG A 45 7.01 -33.16 -25.85
N PRO A 46 5.71 -33.07 -25.48
CA PRO A 46 4.67 -32.56 -26.38
C PRO A 46 4.59 -31.02 -26.45
N LEU A 47 5.05 -30.27 -25.43
CA LEU A 47 4.93 -28.80 -25.43
C LEU A 47 5.62 -28.13 -26.65
N PRO A 48 6.85 -28.51 -27.08
CA PRO A 48 7.46 -27.95 -28.29
C PRO A 48 6.67 -28.26 -29.58
N GLY A 49 5.95 -29.39 -29.63
CA GLY A 49 5.07 -29.73 -30.73
C GLY A 49 3.86 -28.81 -30.81
N LEU A 50 3.18 -28.57 -29.67
CA LEU A 50 2.07 -27.62 -29.57
C LEU A 50 2.45 -26.17 -29.92
N ILE A 51 3.64 -25.74 -29.50
CA ILE A 51 4.18 -24.41 -29.84
C ILE A 51 4.52 -24.35 -31.34
N GLY A 52 5.19 -25.38 -31.88
CA GLY A 52 5.52 -25.47 -33.31
C GLY A 52 4.30 -25.55 -34.23
N ALA A 53 3.19 -26.11 -33.75
CA ALA A 53 1.90 -26.15 -34.43
C ALA A 53 1.08 -24.85 -34.27
N GLY A 54 1.54 -23.88 -33.45
CA GLY A 54 0.82 -22.64 -33.19
C GLY A 54 -0.46 -22.81 -32.36
N LEU A 55 -0.61 -23.92 -31.63
CA LEU A 55 -1.77 -24.21 -30.76
C LEU A 55 -1.61 -23.61 -29.35
N VAL A 56 -0.36 -23.39 -28.93
CA VAL A 56 0.01 -22.72 -27.67
C VAL A 56 1.07 -21.66 -27.97
N THR A 57 0.96 -20.49 -27.37
CA THR A 57 1.98 -19.44 -27.38
C THR A 57 2.72 -19.38 -26.05
N GLU A 58 4.04 -19.17 -26.13
CA GLU A 58 4.90 -18.91 -24.98
C GLU A 58 5.15 -17.39 -24.91
N ILE A 59 4.61 -16.75 -23.87
CA ILE A 59 4.67 -15.31 -23.67
C ILE A 59 5.66 -15.04 -22.53
N THR A 60 6.76 -14.34 -22.83
CA THR A 60 7.70 -13.87 -21.80
C THR A 60 7.12 -12.62 -21.13
N ARG A 61 6.58 -12.79 -19.93
CA ARG A 61 6.09 -11.69 -19.10
C ARG A 61 7.27 -11.11 -18.32
N ARG A 62 7.80 -9.99 -18.78
CA ARG A 62 8.76 -9.21 -18.00
C ARG A 62 8.04 -8.57 -16.80
N PRO A 63 8.55 -8.72 -15.57
CA PRO A 63 8.08 -7.90 -14.46
C PRO A 63 8.30 -6.41 -14.77
N SER A 64 7.43 -5.57 -14.22
CA SER A 64 7.61 -4.11 -14.24
C SER A 64 8.95 -3.72 -13.60
N PHE A 65 9.45 -2.51 -13.89
CA PHE A 65 10.70 -2.02 -13.31
C PHE A 65 10.74 -2.17 -11.78
N LEU A 66 9.66 -1.76 -11.11
CA LEU A 66 9.44 -1.92 -9.67
C LEU A 66 9.55 -3.39 -9.23
N LYS A 67 8.88 -4.32 -9.91
CA LYS A 67 8.99 -5.76 -9.61
C LYS A 67 10.42 -6.31 -9.80
N ARG A 68 11.15 -5.82 -10.79
CA ARG A 68 12.56 -6.20 -11.02
C ARG A 68 13.48 -5.68 -9.92
N LEU A 69 13.16 -4.49 -9.39
CA LEU A 69 13.83 -3.88 -8.23
C LEU A 69 13.67 -4.76 -6.97
N PHE A 70 12.47 -5.32 -6.77
CA PHE A 70 12.18 -6.30 -5.72
C PHE A 70 12.52 -7.77 -6.09
N GLY A 71 13.42 -7.97 -7.06
CA GLY A 71 14.00 -9.28 -7.37
C GLY A 71 13.14 -10.24 -8.22
N ALA A 72 11.98 -9.80 -8.73
CA ALA A 72 11.17 -10.60 -9.63
C ALA A 72 11.89 -10.86 -10.96
N ARG A 73 11.72 -12.06 -11.50
CA ARG A 73 12.39 -12.54 -12.72
C ARG A 73 11.42 -12.61 -13.90
N ASP A 74 11.95 -12.52 -15.12
CA ASP A 74 11.18 -12.75 -16.35
C ASP A 74 10.46 -14.10 -16.28
N GLU A 75 9.13 -14.06 -16.34
CA GLU A 75 8.26 -15.24 -16.19
C GLU A 75 7.79 -15.73 -17.55
N VAL A 76 7.70 -17.05 -17.70
CA VAL A 76 7.34 -17.70 -18.97
C VAL A 76 5.97 -18.36 -18.80
N VAL A 77 4.95 -17.64 -19.25
CA VAL A 77 3.55 -18.06 -19.22
C VAL A 77 3.12 -18.61 -20.57
N LEU A 78 2.24 -19.60 -20.52
CA LEU A 78 1.68 -20.30 -21.66
C LEU A 78 0.20 -19.94 -21.82
N ALA A 79 -0.23 -19.66 -23.05
CA ALA A 79 -1.63 -19.42 -23.39
C ALA A 79 -2.04 -20.25 -24.62
N PRO A 80 -3.22 -20.88 -24.63
CA PRO A 80 -3.75 -21.51 -25.84
C PRO A 80 -4.14 -20.43 -26.86
N THR A 81 -3.76 -20.62 -28.11
CA THR A 81 -4.15 -19.71 -29.21
C THR A 81 -5.61 -19.91 -29.61
N GLU A 82 -6.16 -19.00 -30.41
CA GLU A 82 -7.49 -19.19 -31.02
C GLU A 82 -7.60 -20.53 -31.77
N ALA A 83 -6.52 -20.96 -32.46
CA ALA A 83 -6.46 -22.25 -33.13
C ALA A 83 -6.45 -23.43 -32.14
N GLY A 84 -5.73 -23.32 -31.02
CA GLY A 84 -5.76 -24.30 -29.94
C GLY A 84 -7.14 -24.42 -29.29
N GLN A 85 -7.77 -23.29 -28.98
CA GLN A 85 -9.13 -23.23 -28.41
C GLN A 85 -10.18 -23.78 -29.38
N ALA A 86 -10.11 -23.42 -30.67
CA ALA A 86 -11.01 -23.93 -31.70
C ALA A 86 -10.90 -25.45 -31.87
N LEU A 87 -9.69 -26.01 -31.78
CA LEU A 87 -9.48 -27.46 -31.84
C LEU A 87 -10.14 -28.18 -30.65
N ILE A 88 -9.97 -27.68 -29.43
CA ILE A 88 -10.63 -28.25 -28.24
C ILE A 88 -12.15 -28.08 -28.31
N ALA A 89 -12.66 -26.95 -28.81
CA ALA A 89 -14.08 -26.72 -29.02
C ALA A 89 -14.69 -27.70 -30.05
N ALA A 90 -13.97 -27.99 -31.15
CA ALA A 90 -14.40 -28.96 -32.15
C ALA A 90 -14.50 -30.38 -31.58
N LEU A 91 -13.48 -30.82 -30.84
CA LEU A 91 -13.46 -32.14 -30.19
C LEU A 91 -14.58 -32.29 -29.16
N ASN A 92 -14.78 -31.28 -28.32
CA ASN A 92 -15.89 -31.27 -27.36
C ASN A 92 -17.26 -31.26 -28.08
N GLY A 93 -17.37 -30.56 -29.21
CA GLY A 93 -18.56 -30.56 -30.07
C GLY A 93 -18.90 -31.93 -30.66
N GLU A 94 -17.90 -32.69 -31.14
CA GLU A 94 -18.11 -34.07 -31.61
C GLU A 94 -18.58 -35.01 -30.49
N THR A 95 -18.04 -34.86 -29.27
CA THR A 95 -18.44 -35.72 -28.13
C THR A 95 -19.89 -35.54 -27.65
N VAL A 96 -20.57 -34.45 -28.02
CA VAL A 96 -22.00 -34.25 -27.69
C VAL A 96 -22.93 -35.05 -28.63
N ILE A 97 -22.47 -35.44 -29.81
CA ILE A 97 -23.31 -36.13 -30.81
C ILE A 97 -23.24 -37.67 -30.64
N GLU A 98 -22.11 -38.23 -30.18
CA GLU A 98 -21.96 -39.69 -29.98
C GLU A 98 -22.58 -40.23 -28.67
N ALA A 99 -23.26 -39.39 -27.89
CA ALA A 99 -24.07 -39.81 -26.73
C ALA A 99 -25.59 -39.87 -27.02
N ALA A 100 -26.02 -39.52 -28.24
CA ALA A 100 -27.43 -39.32 -28.58
C ALA A 100 -27.88 -40.09 -29.85
N ALA A 101 -27.43 -41.34 -30.01
CA ALA A 101 -27.82 -42.22 -31.12
C ALA A 101 -28.57 -43.48 -30.65
N ALA A 102 -29.84 -43.29 -30.27
CA ALA A 102 -30.82 -44.36 -30.10
C ALA A 102 -32.23 -43.89 -30.57
N GLU A 103 -32.31 -43.54 -31.86
CA GLU A 103 -33.31 -43.98 -32.87
C GLU A 103 -34.78 -44.35 -32.46
N PRO A 104 -35.77 -44.25 -33.37
CA PRO A 104 -36.32 -43.03 -34.01
C PRO A 104 -37.89 -43.07 -34.13
N VAL A 105 -38.56 -41.99 -34.57
CA VAL A 105 -39.82 -42.10 -35.38
C VAL A 105 -39.99 -40.86 -36.30
N ALA A 106 -40.41 -41.12 -37.55
CA ALA A 106 -40.91 -40.21 -38.59
C ALA A 106 -42.02 -39.22 -38.11
N ALA A 107 -42.57 -38.24 -38.87
CA ALA A 107 -42.60 -37.89 -40.30
C ALA A 107 -43.13 -36.41 -40.40
N GLU A 108 -43.19 -35.66 -41.51
CA GLU A 108 -42.72 -35.71 -42.91
C GLU A 108 -42.98 -34.30 -43.55
N SER A 109 -42.58 -34.08 -44.81
CA SER A 109 -42.98 -32.98 -45.73
C SER A 109 -42.20 -31.65 -45.62
N VAL A 110 -41.88 -30.92 -46.71
CA VAL A 110 -41.59 -31.17 -48.14
C VAL A 110 -41.18 -29.78 -48.66
N ALA A 111 -40.03 -29.68 -49.33
CA ALA A 111 -39.56 -28.48 -50.05
C ALA A 111 -40.37 -28.29 -51.37
N PRO A 112 -40.22 -27.24 -52.22
CA PRO A 112 -39.05 -26.36 -52.37
C PRO A 112 -39.34 -24.88 -52.71
N GLU A 113 -38.27 -24.06 -52.84
CA GLU A 113 -38.02 -23.25 -54.06
C GLU A 113 -36.60 -22.64 -54.06
N MET A 114 -35.88 -22.81 -55.18
CA MET A 114 -34.70 -22.07 -55.66
C MET A 114 -35.17 -21.20 -56.86
N PRO A 115 -34.40 -20.27 -57.49
CA PRO A 115 -32.94 -20.04 -57.52
C PRO A 115 -32.55 -18.53 -57.28
N VAL A 116 -31.34 -17.98 -57.44
CA VAL A 116 -30.45 -17.82 -58.63
C VAL A 116 -29.03 -17.33 -58.21
N VAL A 117 -28.02 -17.59 -59.06
CA VAL A 117 -26.58 -17.28 -58.94
C VAL A 117 -26.19 -15.95 -59.63
N VAL A 118 -25.35 -15.11 -58.98
CA VAL A 118 -24.31 -14.18 -59.52
C VAL A 118 -23.39 -13.84 -58.31
N GLU A 119 -22.07 -14.04 -58.21
CA GLU A 119 -20.87 -13.67 -59.01
C GLU A 119 -20.37 -12.20 -58.85
N ALA A 120 -19.05 -12.04 -58.69
CA ALA A 120 -18.21 -10.82 -58.75
C ALA A 120 -18.08 -9.84 -57.54
N ALA A 121 -16.83 -9.41 -57.31
CA ALA A 121 -16.37 -8.21 -56.58
C ALA A 121 -15.83 -7.17 -57.63
N PRO A 122 -15.12 -6.04 -57.33
CA PRO A 122 -14.74 -5.35 -56.07
C PRO A 122 -15.02 -3.80 -56.13
N GLU A 123 -14.15 -2.96 -55.51
CA GLU A 123 -14.09 -1.46 -55.40
C GLU A 123 -14.77 -0.83 -54.14
N GLU A 124 -14.42 0.37 -53.65
CA GLU A 124 -13.17 1.12 -53.34
C GLU A 124 -13.58 2.55 -52.82
N VAL A 125 -13.19 2.94 -51.59
CA VAL A 125 -13.04 4.35 -51.05
C VAL A 125 -14.22 5.38 -51.14
N PRO A 126 -14.15 6.64 -50.59
CA PRO A 126 -13.44 7.25 -49.44
C PRO A 126 -14.36 8.15 -48.52
N VAL A 127 -13.75 9.06 -47.71
CA VAL A 127 -14.32 10.27 -47.01
C VAL A 127 -15.26 9.98 -45.80
N GLU A 128 -15.43 10.79 -44.73
CA GLU A 128 -15.10 12.21 -44.45
C GLU A 128 -15.02 12.54 -42.94
N ALA A 129 -14.23 13.56 -42.59
CA ALA A 129 -14.32 14.40 -41.39
C ALA A 129 -14.35 15.87 -41.89
N PRO A 130 -14.93 16.88 -41.20
CA PRO A 130 -14.92 17.09 -39.74
C PRO A 130 -16.19 17.76 -39.15
N ALA A 131 -16.17 18.18 -37.86
CA ALA A 131 -16.64 19.51 -37.41
C ALA A 131 -16.48 19.73 -35.88
N VAL A 132 -15.99 20.90 -35.50
CA VAL A 132 -16.07 21.49 -34.14
C VAL A 132 -17.21 22.52 -34.14
N PRO A 133 -17.91 22.74 -33.01
CA PRO A 133 -18.45 24.07 -32.74
C PRO A 133 -17.93 24.68 -31.43
N GLU A 134 -17.44 25.90 -31.57
CA GLU A 134 -17.06 26.86 -30.54
C GLU A 134 -18.30 27.65 -30.06
N ALA A 135 -18.53 27.81 -28.75
CA ALA A 135 -19.19 28.99 -28.14
C ALA A 135 -19.36 28.91 -26.61
N ALA A 136 -18.52 29.68 -25.90
CA ALA A 136 -18.87 30.62 -24.81
C ALA A 136 -19.58 30.17 -23.49
N PRO A 137 -19.39 30.91 -22.37
CA PRO A 137 -19.65 30.42 -21.01
C PRO A 137 -21.00 30.89 -20.41
N LEU A 138 -21.43 30.22 -19.34
CA LEU A 138 -22.48 30.70 -18.43
C LEU A 138 -22.02 30.55 -16.97
N GLU A 139 -21.82 31.70 -16.31
CA GLU A 139 -21.95 31.79 -14.86
C GLU A 139 -23.41 31.51 -14.46
N PRO A 140 -23.64 31.02 -13.23
CA PRO A 140 -24.61 31.73 -12.40
C PRO A 140 -24.07 32.07 -11.01
N ALA A 141 -24.25 33.35 -10.65
CA ALA A 141 -24.01 33.89 -9.31
C ALA A 141 -25.12 33.42 -8.31
N PRO A 142 -25.01 33.72 -7.00
CA PRO A 142 -25.65 32.92 -5.95
C PRO A 142 -27.13 33.23 -5.72
N SER A 143 -27.85 32.26 -5.13
CA SER A 143 -29.17 32.49 -4.54
C SER A 143 -29.19 31.95 -3.11
N ALA A 144 -29.32 32.86 -2.14
CA ALA A 144 -29.66 32.49 -0.78
C ALA A 144 -31.11 31.97 -0.70
N SER A 145 -31.40 31.15 0.31
CA SER A 145 -32.76 30.82 0.71
C SER A 145 -32.84 30.75 2.24
N GLU A 146 -33.93 31.24 2.79
CA GLU A 146 -34.08 31.62 4.20
C GLU A 146 -34.40 30.45 5.13
N ALA A 147 -34.19 30.68 6.43
CA ALA A 147 -34.52 29.76 7.51
C ALA A 147 -36.04 29.75 7.84
N PRO A 148 -36.55 28.67 8.48
CA PRO A 148 -37.79 28.74 9.25
C PRO A 148 -37.54 29.32 10.66
N VAL A 149 -38.37 30.29 11.04
CA VAL A 149 -38.33 31.00 12.33
C VAL A 149 -39.02 30.17 13.43
N ALA A 150 -38.52 30.24 14.68
CA ALA A 150 -39.19 29.75 15.88
C ALA A 150 -39.20 30.82 17.01
N GLU A 151 -40.39 31.17 17.49
CA GLU A 151 -40.76 32.33 18.32
C GLU A 151 -41.68 31.89 19.48
N ILE A 152 -41.72 32.42 20.72
CA ILE A 152 -40.98 33.48 21.45
C ILE A 152 -40.88 33.01 22.92
N ALA A 153 -39.78 33.29 23.66
CA ALA A 153 -39.87 33.48 25.13
C ALA A 153 -38.69 34.29 25.73
N VAL A 154 -38.92 35.58 26.00
CA VAL A 154 -38.00 36.47 26.71
C VAL A 154 -38.33 36.52 28.20
N THR A 155 -37.34 36.33 29.07
CA THR A 155 -37.30 36.87 30.44
C THR A 155 -35.86 37.08 30.93
N GLU A 156 -35.38 38.32 30.80
CA GLU A 156 -34.49 38.95 31.78
C GLU A 156 -35.32 39.36 33.03
N PRO A 157 -34.76 39.87 34.16
CA PRO A 157 -33.35 40.25 34.44
C PRO A 157 -32.79 39.76 35.81
N LEU A 158 -31.48 39.96 36.08
CA LEU A 158 -31.00 40.92 37.11
C LEU A 158 -29.46 41.05 37.15
N VAL A 159 -28.99 42.25 37.50
CA VAL A 159 -27.59 42.62 37.75
C VAL A 159 -27.26 42.52 39.25
N ALA A 160 -26.12 41.92 39.61
CA ALA A 160 -25.34 42.19 40.84
C ALA A 160 -23.91 41.62 40.70
N GLN A 161 -22.93 42.45 40.36
CA GLN A 161 -21.94 43.05 41.27
C GLN A 161 -20.88 42.07 41.85
N ALA A 162 -19.65 42.29 41.42
CA ALA A 162 -18.44 41.78 42.07
C ALA A 162 -18.15 42.54 43.37
N ALA A 163 -17.60 41.85 44.36
CA ALA A 163 -16.98 42.46 45.54
C ALA A 163 -15.66 41.74 45.84
N ALA A 164 -14.55 42.47 45.74
CA ALA A 164 -13.26 42.03 46.26
C ALA A 164 -13.23 42.19 47.80
N VAL A 165 -12.42 41.37 48.48
CA VAL A 165 -12.09 41.55 49.90
C VAL A 165 -10.58 41.40 50.07
N GLU A 166 -9.97 42.36 50.74
CA GLU A 166 -8.53 42.55 50.85
C GLU A 166 -8.05 42.39 52.31
N VAL A 167 -7.20 41.36 52.54
CA VAL A 167 -6.00 41.34 53.40
C VAL A 167 -6.09 41.63 54.93
N ALA A 168 -5.88 40.54 55.70
CA ALA A 168 -5.04 40.43 56.93
C ALA A 168 -5.50 41.03 58.29
N PRO A 169 -4.70 40.91 59.38
CA PRO A 169 -4.39 39.65 60.09
C PRO A 169 -4.58 39.73 61.63
N VAL A 170 -4.83 38.61 62.31
CA VAL A 170 -4.76 38.53 63.80
C VAL A 170 -4.23 37.17 64.30
N GLU A 171 -3.23 37.25 65.18
CA GLU A 171 -2.73 36.24 66.12
C GLU A 171 -2.52 36.96 67.48
N PRO A 172 -2.30 36.30 68.64
CA PRO A 172 -2.65 34.94 69.05
C PRO A 172 -3.49 34.92 70.35
N ALA A 173 -3.99 33.76 70.76
CA ALA A 173 -4.43 33.51 72.14
C ALA A 173 -4.12 32.05 72.54
N ALA A 174 -3.53 31.86 73.71
CA ALA A 174 -3.11 30.55 74.22
C ALA A 174 -4.11 30.02 75.26
N GLU A 175 -4.39 28.71 75.22
CA GLU A 175 -4.96 27.97 76.35
C GLU A 175 -4.17 26.67 76.59
N ASP A 176 -3.74 26.48 77.83
CA ASP A 176 -2.95 25.33 78.29
C ASP A 176 -3.82 24.07 78.43
N ILE A 177 -3.36 22.95 77.86
CA ILE A 177 -3.90 21.61 78.14
C ILE A 177 -2.73 20.68 78.54
N PRO A 178 -2.83 19.96 79.69
CA PRO A 178 -1.69 19.23 80.24
C PRO A 178 -1.30 17.99 79.42
N VAL A 179 -0.01 17.89 79.08
CA VAL A 179 0.57 16.78 78.32
C VAL A 179 0.71 15.54 79.21
N ALA A 180 -0.03 14.48 78.89
CA ALA A 180 0.24 13.13 79.40
C ALA A 180 1.46 12.54 78.67
N ALA A 181 2.43 12.01 79.42
CA ALA A 181 3.70 11.53 78.87
C ALA A 181 3.53 10.24 78.04
N ALA A 182 3.86 10.30 76.75
CA ALA A 182 3.98 9.12 75.89
C ALA A 182 5.31 8.39 76.14
N PRO A 183 5.38 7.06 75.96
CA PRO A 183 6.61 6.28 76.13
C PRO A 183 7.69 6.65 75.08
N PRO A 184 8.98 6.45 75.39
CA PRO A 184 10.08 6.84 74.51
C PRO A 184 10.04 6.07 73.18
N ARG A 185 10.04 6.81 72.07
CA ARG A 185 10.17 6.23 70.72
C ARG A 185 11.57 5.61 70.57
N PRO A 186 11.71 4.43 69.94
CA PRO A 186 13.02 3.86 69.65
C PRO A 186 13.79 4.78 68.69
N THR A 187 15.03 5.12 69.06
CA THR A 187 15.96 5.82 68.16
C THR A 187 16.23 4.97 66.92
N PRO A 188 16.08 5.49 65.69
CA PRO A 188 16.49 4.77 64.51
C PRO A 188 18.01 4.53 64.56
N ALA A 189 18.40 3.26 64.56
CA ALA A 189 19.80 2.91 64.44
C ALA A 189 20.34 3.47 63.10
N ARG A 190 21.46 4.19 63.15
CA ARG A 190 22.16 4.61 61.94
C ARG A 190 22.68 3.37 61.22
N ALA A 191 21.92 2.87 60.25
CA ALA A 191 22.44 1.95 59.25
C ALA A 191 23.66 2.61 58.61
N ARG A 192 24.80 1.88 58.58
CA ARG A 192 25.97 2.33 57.84
C ARG A 192 25.63 2.23 56.36
N VAL A 193 25.50 3.38 55.71
CA VAL A 193 25.44 3.46 54.26
C VAL A 193 26.78 2.96 53.71
N ILE A 194 26.75 1.77 53.11
CA ILE A 194 27.84 1.17 52.35
C ILE A 194 27.29 1.01 50.93
N GLY A 195 27.99 1.55 49.93
CA GLY A 195 27.56 1.56 48.53
C GLY A 195 26.65 2.75 48.19
N PHE A 196 27.20 3.74 47.49
CA PHE A 196 26.42 4.82 46.85
C PHE A 196 26.85 5.09 45.40
N THR A 197 27.59 4.15 44.80
CA THR A 197 28.13 4.26 43.43
C THR A 197 28.12 2.93 42.64
N GLU A 198 27.70 1.81 43.23
CA GLU A 198 27.70 0.49 42.55
C GLU A 198 26.30 -0.13 42.39
N GLU A 199 25.34 0.18 43.26
CA GLU A 199 24.00 -0.45 43.25
C GLU A 199 22.96 0.28 42.37
N LEU A 200 23.36 1.41 41.76
CA LEU A 200 22.62 2.15 40.73
C LEU A 200 23.35 2.13 39.37
N GLY A 201 24.38 1.29 39.26
CA GLY A 201 25.17 1.02 38.06
C GLY A 201 24.87 -0.34 37.45
N GLY A 202 23.62 -0.80 37.52
CA GLY A 202 23.18 -1.88 36.64
C GLY A 202 23.42 -1.43 35.20
N ALA A 203 24.24 -2.19 34.46
CA ALA A 203 24.29 -2.00 33.01
C ALA A 203 22.84 -2.05 32.48
N PRO A 204 22.44 -1.18 31.53
CA PRO A 204 21.15 -1.35 30.90
C PRO A 204 21.06 -2.81 30.44
N GLU A 205 19.96 -3.50 30.78
CA GLU A 205 19.77 -4.87 30.33
C GLU A 205 20.04 -4.87 28.83
N GLU A 206 21.00 -5.68 28.37
CA GLU A 206 21.39 -5.71 26.98
C GLU A 206 20.14 -6.07 26.18
N ALA A 207 19.51 -5.05 25.59
CA ALA A 207 18.40 -5.24 24.69
C ALA A 207 18.88 -6.28 23.68
N PRO A 208 18.12 -7.39 23.49
CA PRO A 208 18.61 -8.55 22.76
C PRO A 208 19.17 -8.02 21.44
N PRO A 209 20.46 -8.27 21.15
CA PRO A 209 21.15 -7.56 20.08
C PRO A 209 20.30 -7.71 18.84
N ILE A 210 19.83 -6.58 18.29
CA ILE A 210 19.10 -6.55 17.03
C ILE A 210 20.12 -6.97 16.00
N ALA A 211 20.26 -8.28 15.83
CA ALA A 211 21.14 -8.87 14.86
C ALA A 211 20.69 -8.29 13.54
N PRO A 212 21.56 -7.54 12.82
CA PRO A 212 21.14 -6.85 11.62
C PRO A 212 20.59 -7.91 10.67
N VAL A 213 19.27 -7.88 10.48
CA VAL A 213 18.62 -8.80 9.56
C VAL A 213 19.14 -8.41 8.20
N ALA A 214 19.94 -9.30 7.61
CA ALA A 214 20.60 -9.07 6.34
C ALA A 214 19.53 -9.07 5.23
N VAL A 215 18.92 -7.90 5.02
CA VAL A 215 18.16 -7.60 3.81
C VAL A 215 19.12 -7.76 2.63
N ASP A 216 18.62 -8.30 1.52
CA ASP A 216 19.40 -8.38 0.29
C ASP A 216 19.88 -6.97 -0.11
N PRO A 217 21.20 -6.73 -0.27
CA PRO A 217 21.72 -5.43 -0.69
C PRO A 217 21.04 -4.88 -1.93
N ALA A 218 20.66 -5.73 -2.89
CA ALA A 218 19.95 -5.29 -4.10
C ALA A 218 18.55 -4.71 -3.81
N VAL A 219 17.86 -5.23 -2.78
CA VAL A 219 16.57 -4.68 -2.33
C VAL A 219 16.79 -3.35 -1.60
N MET A 220 17.82 -3.23 -0.76
CA MET A 220 18.17 -1.97 -0.09
C MET A 220 18.58 -0.88 -1.07
N ASP A 221 19.41 -1.20 -2.06
CA ASP A 221 19.84 -0.28 -3.11
C ASP A 221 18.64 0.22 -3.92
N GLY A 222 17.71 -0.67 -4.26
CA GLY A 222 16.47 -0.31 -4.94
C GLY A 222 15.51 0.54 -4.09
N LEU A 223 15.45 0.31 -2.78
CA LEU A 223 14.70 1.18 -1.87
C LEU A 223 15.32 2.58 -1.75
N ARG A 224 16.66 2.70 -1.80
CA ARG A 224 17.34 4.00 -1.87
C ARG A 224 17.05 4.71 -3.19
N GLU A 225 17.20 4.05 -4.34
CA GLU A 225 16.88 4.62 -5.67
C GLU A 225 15.43 5.11 -5.75
N LEU A 226 14.49 4.37 -5.17
CA LEU A 226 13.08 4.75 -5.14
C LEU A 226 12.82 5.96 -4.21
N LEU A 227 13.45 6.03 -3.03
CA LEU A 227 13.36 7.21 -2.16
C LEU A 227 14.04 8.45 -2.78
N GLU A 228 15.19 8.27 -3.43
CA GLU A 228 15.89 9.34 -4.16
C GLU A 228 15.03 9.88 -5.30
N SER A 229 14.26 9.03 -5.99
CA SER A 229 13.29 9.46 -7.00
C SER A 229 12.11 10.28 -6.45
N LEU A 230 11.87 10.20 -5.14
CA LEU A 230 10.91 11.04 -4.40
C LEU A 230 11.59 12.29 -3.79
N GLY A 231 12.90 12.46 -3.94
CA GLY A 231 13.69 13.50 -3.28
C GLY A 231 13.98 13.24 -1.80
N MET A 232 13.81 12.02 -1.31
CA MET A 232 14.15 11.62 0.07
C MET A 232 15.47 10.85 0.12
N GLU A 233 16.30 11.15 1.12
CA GLU A 233 17.51 10.36 1.41
C GLU A 233 17.24 9.39 2.58
N MET A 234 17.47 8.09 2.39
CA MET A 234 17.30 7.11 3.47
C MET A 234 18.46 7.18 4.48
N THR A 235 18.16 7.34 5.76
CA THR A 235 19.17 7.33 6.82
C THR A 235 19.49 5.90 7.29
N MET A 236 20.56 5.75 8.09
CA MET A 236 20.85 4.49 8.79
C MET A 236 19.70 4.00 9.68
N ALA A 237 18.86 4.91 10.21
CA ALA A 237 17.67 4.55 10.98
C ALA A 237 16.56 4.01 10.07
N GLY A 238 16.43 4.55 8.85
CA GLY A 238 15.58 3.97 7.81
C GLY A 238 16.00 2.56 7.43
N GLU A 239 17.30 2.32 7.23
CA GLU A 239 17.80 0.96 6.96
C GLU A 239 17.48 -0.02 8.10
N ALA A 240 17.63 0.40 9.34
CA ALA A 240 17.27 -0.39 10.52
C ALA A 240 15.75 -0.66 10.61
N LEU A 241 14.91 0.33 10.26
CA LEU A 241 13.46 0.15 10.18
C LEU A 241 13.08 -0.86 9.09
N ILE A 242 13.59 -0.71 7.87
CA ILE A 242 13.34 -1.65 6.75
C ILE A 242 13.76 -3.07 7.15
N GLY A 243 14.97 -3.26 7.69
CA GLY A 243 15.45 -4.56 8.16
C GLY A 243 14.55 -5.17 9.24
N THR A 244 14.06 -4.35 10.17
CA THR A 244 13.12 -4.78 11.22
C THR A 244 11.76 -5.21 10.64
N ARG A 245 11.21 -4.48 9.65
CA ARG A 245 9.92 -4.83 9.03
C ARG A 245 10.00 -6.08 8.15
N ILE A 246 11.07 -6.21 7.36
CA ILE A 246 11.30 -7.43 6.58
C ILE A 246 11.49 -8.64 7.50
N ALA A 247 12.16 -8.47 8.65
CA ALA A 247 12.24 -9.52 9.69
C ALA A 247 10.90 -9.90 10.33
N GLN A 248 9.96 -8.94 10.41
CA GLN A 248 8.59 -9.14 10.87
C GLN A 248 7.67 -9.75 9.80
N GLY A 249 8.17 -9.97 8.58
CA GLY A 249 7.44 -10.61 7.47
C GLY A 249 6.70 -9.66 6.55
N PHE A 250 6.89 -8.34 6.68
CA PHE A 250 6.38 -7.36 5.72
C PHE A 250 7.12 -7.45 4.39
N SER A 251 6.45 -7.11 3.29
CA SER A 251 7.11 -6.93 1.99
C SER A 251 8.06 -5.73 2.02
N ALA A 252 8.96 -5.64 1.04
CA ALA A 252 9.80 -4.44 0.87
C ALA A 252 8.97 -3.17 0.57
N GLY A 253 7.87 -3.30 -0.17
CA GLY A 253 6.94 -2.20 -0.42
C GLY A 253 6.17 -1.75 0.83
N GLU A 254 5.74 -2.69 1.68
CA GLU A 254 5.10 -2.39 2.96
C GLU A 254 6.07 -1.75 3.95
N ALA A 255 7.32 -2.23 4.00
CA ALA A 255 8.37 -1.61 4.79
C ALA A 255 8.66 -0.17 4.33
N LEU A 256 8.68 0.09 3.02
CA LEU A 256 8.83 1.42 2.45
C LEU A 256 7.65 2.35 2.76
N SER A 257 6.42 1.85 2.62
CA SER A 257 5.19 2.58 2.97
C SER A 257 5.23 3.08 4.43
N GLN A 258 5.70 2.22 5.34
CA GLN A 258 5.92 2.60 6.73
C GLN A 258 7.09 3.57 6.91
N LEU A 259 8.21 3.39 6.21
CA LEU A 259 9.33 4.34 6.28
C LEU A 259 8.91 5.74 5.85
N VAL A 260 8.12 5.86 4.79
CA VAL A 260 7.51 7.14 4.35
C VAL A 260 6.63 7.73 5.45
N LEU A 261 5.72 6.94 6.04
CA LEU A 261 4.89 7.39 7.15
C LEU A 261 5.72 7.91 8.34
N PHE A 262 6.80 7.22 8.71
CA PHE A 262 7.70 7.66 9.77
C PHE A 262 8.53 8.89 9.40
N ALA A 263 8.94 9.05 8.13
CA ALA A 263 9.64 10.25 7.67
C ALA A 263 8.76 11.51 7.83
N PHE A 264 7.51 11.45 7.39
CA PHE A 264 6.53 12.52 7.61
C PHE A 264 6.22 12.73 9.10
N ALA A 265 6.18 11.68 9.92
CA ALA A 265 6.00 11.82 11.36
C ALA A 265 7.16 12.62 12.01
N HIS A 266 8.41 12.30 11.68
CA HIS A 266 9.56 13.07 12.17
C HIS A 266 9.55 14.51 11.66
N ALA A 267 9.22 14.74 10.38
CA ALA A 267 9.07 16.08 9.84
C ALA A 267 7.99 16.87 10.58
N ILE A 268 6.80 16.31 10.80
CA ILE A 268 5.70 17.00 11.51
C ILE A 268 6.06 17.23 12.99
N ARG A 269 6.82 16.33 13.63
CA ARG A 269 7.37 16.57 14.98
C ARG A 269 8.29 17.80 14.98
N HIS A 270 9.19 17.88 14.01
CA HIS A 270 10.11 19.01 13.86
C HIS A 270 9.34 20.31 13.56
N ASP A 271 8.39 20.29 12.63
CA ASP A 271 7.49 21.40 12.31
C ASP A 271 6.78 21.97 13.56
N ILE A 272 6.28 21.09 14.45
CA ILE A 272 5.64 21.49 15.72
C ILE A 272 6.65 22.13 16.68
N LEU A 273 7.88 21.60 16.77
CA LEU A 273 8.93 22.13 17.66
C LEU A 273 9.47 23.49 17.15
N PHE A 274 9.53 23.68 15.84
CA PHE A 274 10.05 24.88 15.15
C PHE A 274 8.92 25.75 14.56
N HIS A 275 7.75 25.75 15.20
CA HIS A 275 6.66 26.72 14.97
C HIS A 275 5.99 26.76 13.57
N GLY A 276 6.07 25.69 12.78
CA GLY A 276 5.22 25.48 11.60
C GLY A 276 5.81 25.87 10.24
N GLU A 277 7.14 26.03 10.15
CA GLU A 277 7.82 26.49 8.93
C GLU A 277 7.68 25.52 7.74
N MET A 278 7.80 24.22 7.95
CA MET A 278 7.74 23.24 6.86
C MET A 278 6.34 23.09 6.27
N ARG A 279 5.30 23.30 7.08
CA ARG A 279 3.92 23.38 6.58
C ARG A 279 3.73 24.57 5.64
N ALA A 280 4.41 25.69 5.88
CA ALA A 280 4.40 26.85 4.98
C ALA A 280 5.20 26.62 3.68
N LEU A 281 6.13 25.68 3.66
CA LEU A 281 6.93 25.28 2.49
C LEU A 281 6.22 24.26 1.55
N GLY A 282 5.01 23.81 1.89
CA GLY A 282 4.22 22.91 1.02
C GLY A 282 4.35 21.42 1.35
N LEU A 283 4.63 21.08 2.60
CA LEU A 283 4.71 19.69 3.08
C LEU A 283 3.47 18.84 2.74
N SER A 284 2.28 19.44 2.69
CA SER A 284 1.02 18.74 2.39
C SER A 284 0.91 18.34 0.92
N GLU A 285 1.28 19.26 0.02
CA GLU A 285 1.34 19.05 -1.42
C GLU A 285 2.36 17.96 -1.77
N TYR A 286 3.56 18.03 -1.18
CA TYR A 286 4.59 17.01 -1.33
C TYR A 286 4.14 15.64 -0.81
N ALA A 287 3.47 15.59 0.34
CA ALA A 287 2.92 14.34 0.86
C ALA A 287 1.89 13.71 -0.11
N ILE A 288 1.02 14.51 -0.74
CA ILE A 288 0.07 14.02 -1.76
C ILE A 288 0.80 13.42 -2.96
N GLU A 289 1.92 13.98 -3.39
CA GLU A 289 2.74 13.43 -4.48
C GLU A 289 3.39 12.11 -4.07
N VAL A 290 4.02 12.04 -2.90
CA VAL A 290 4.59 10.79 -2.37
C VAL A 290 3.53 9.70 -2.21
N MET A 291 2.32 10.03 -1.71
CA MET A 291 1.21 9.09 -1.58
C MET A 291 0.78 8.51 -2.94
N ARG A 292 0.79 9.30 -4.03
CA ARG A 292 0.51 8.81 -5.39
C ARG A 292 1.61 7.90 -5.94
N GLU A 293 2.86 8.10 -5.56
CA GLU A 293 3.94 7.19 -5.95
C GLU A 293 3.88 5.88 -5.17
N VAL A 294 3.58 5.91 -3.87
CA VAL A 294 3.31 4.71 -3.06
C VAL A 294 2.05 3.97 -3.56
N GLU A 295 1.05 4.68 -4.08
CA GLU A 295 -0.14 4.10 -4.71
C GLU A 295 0.23 3.23 -5.93
N LYS A 296 1.24 3.60 -6.73
CA LYS A 296 1.73 2.77 -7.84
C LYS A 296 2.36 1.46 -7.36
N LEU A 297 2.93 1.43 -6.15
CA LEU A 297 3.46 0.21 -5.53
C LEU A 297 2.33 -0.73 -5.10
N ARG A 298 1.24 -0.18 -4.54
CA ARG A 298 0.00 -0.93 -4.26
C ARG A 298 -0.57 -1.52 -5.55
N ASP A 299 -0.70 -0.72 -6.61
CA ASP A 299 -1.28 -1.16 -7.90
C ASP A 299 -0.41 -2.19 -8.62
N ALA A 300 0.91 -2.17 -8.41
CA ALA A 300 1.81 -3.22 -8.83
C ALA A 300 1.64 -4.53 -8.02
N GLY A 301 1.07 -4.46 -6.81
CA GLY A 301 0.93 -5.57 -5.87
C GLY A 301 2.14 -5.74 -4.92
N GLU A 302 2.98 -4.72 -4.77
CA GLU A 302 4.13 -4.73 -3.85
C GLU A 302 3.73 -4.36 -2.42
N VAL A 303 2.62 -3.64 -2.24
CA VAL A 303 2.04 -3.26 -0.94
C VAL A 303 0.68 -3.92 -0.79
N GLY A 304 0.42 -4.63 0.32
CA GLY A 304 -0.89 -5.18 0.61
C GLY A 304 -1.94 -4.08 0.79
N GLU A 305 -3.12 -4.25 0.19
CA GLU A 305 -4.23 -3.27 0.22
C GLU A 305 -4.56 -2.78 1.63
N ALA A 306 -4.70 -3.70 2.58
CA ALA A 306 -4.99 -3.38 3.98
C ALA A 306 -3.88 -2.54 4.65
N ARG A 307 -2.60 -2.81 4.33
CA ARG A 307 -1.47 -2.04 4.88
C ARG A 307 -1.38 -0.66 4.25
N PHE A 308 -1.55 -0.57 2.93
CA PHE A 308 -1.61 0.70 2.22
C PHE A 308 -2.72 1.60 2.79
N GLU A 309 -3.94 1.08 2.98
CA GLU A 309 -5.02 1.84 3.60
C GLU A 309 -4.68 2.31 5.01
N GLU A 310 -4.04 1.47 5.83
CA GLU A 310 -3.62 1.81 7.18
C GLU A 310 -2.60 2.96 7.18
N ASP A 311 -1.54 2.84 6.38
CA ASP A 311 -0.47 3.83 6.26
C ASP A 311 -0.96 5.15 5.68
N MET A 312 -1.75 5.12 4.59
CA MET A 312 -2.27 6.33 3.97
C MET A 312 -3.27 7.06 4.87
N ARG A 313 -4.11 6.31 5.62
CA ARG A 313 -5.03 6.89 6.62
C ARG A 313 -4.27 7.50 7.78
N ALA A 314 -3.18 6.89 8.23
CA ALA A 314 -2.31 7.42 9.26
C ALA A 314 -1.59 8.70 8.78
N LEU A 315 -1.06 8.71 7.56
CA LEU A 315 -0.38 9.88 6.99
C LEU A 315 -1.35 11.06 6.79
N TRP A 316 -2.54 10.85 6.21
CA TRP A 316 -3.59 11.87 6.12
C TRP A 316 -3.96 12.46 7.49
N ALA A 317 -4.11 11.59 8.49
CA ALA A 317 -4.41 11.99 9.87
C ALA A 317 -3.31 12.84 10.55
N LEU A 318 -2.06 12.77 10.08
CA LEU A 318 -0.97 13.62 10.56
C LEU A 318 -0.94 14.97 9.82
N LEU A 319 -1.34 15.01 8.55
CA LEU A 319 -1.38 16.23 7.74
C LEU A 319 -2.58 17.13 8.11
N GLU A 320 -3.72 16.54 8.48
CA GLU A 320 -4.89 17.27 8.98
C GLU A 320 -4.60 17.95 10.34
N GLU A 321 -5.05 19.20 10.50
CA GLU A 321 -5.04 19.92 11.79
C GLU A 321 -6.18 19.43 12.70
N ALA A 322 -6.16 18.14 13.02
CA ALA A 322 -7.08 17.51 13.95
C ALA A 322 -6.63 17.76 15.41
N PRO A 323 -7.57 17.92 16.37
CA PRO A 323 -7.22 18.19 17.78
C PRO A 323 -6.52 17.02 18.48
N ASP A 324 -6.50 15.83 17.88
CA ASP A 324 -5.79 14.64 18.37
C ASP A 324 -4.54 14.29 17.52
N ARG A 325 -4.15 15.14 16.57
CA ARG A 325 -2.96 14.95 15.72
C ARG A 325 -1.71 14.64 16.54
N ASP A 326 -1.43 15.46 17.55
CA ASP A 326 -0.22 15.36 18.36
C ASP A 326 -0.19 14.04 19.15
N ALA A 327 -1.35 13.57 19.62
CA ALA A 327 -1.47 12.28 20.30
C ALA A 327 -1.30 11.08 19.34
N ARG A 328 -1.77 11.19 18.08
CA ARG A 328 -1.50 10.18 17.04
C ARG A 328 -0.02 10.16 16.66
N LEU A 329 0.62 11.33 16.61
CA LEU A 329 2.04 11.48 16.35
C LEU A 329 2.91 10.90 17.48
N ASP A 330 2.56 11.18 18.75
CA ASP A 330 3.16 10.55 19.93
C ASP A 330 3.03 9.02 19.88
N ALA A 331 1.84 8.51 19.54
CA ALA A 331 1.59 7.07 19.48
C ALA A 331 2.36 6.37 18.36
N LEU A 332 2.52 7.02 17.20
CA LEU A 332 3.31 6.49 16.08
C LEU A 332 4.82 6.50 16.42
N LEU A 333 5.33 7.61 16.93
CA LEU A 333 6.74 7.77 17.33
C LEU A 333 7.08 7.03 18.63
N ALA A 334 6.13 6.32 19.25
CA ALA A 334 6.41 5.35 20.31
C ALA A 334 6.96 4.00 19.79
N ASP A 335 7.00 3.78 18.47
CA ASP A 335 7.70 2.62 17.90
C ASP A 335 9.21 2.70 18.18
N PRO A 336 9.82 1.65 18.75
CA PRO A 336 11.21 1.70 19.24
C PRO A 336 12.27 1.76 18.13
N VAL A 337 11.91 1.58 16.87
CA VAL A 337 12.83 1.66 15.72
C VAL A 337 12.50 2.87 14.86
N GLY A 338 11.26 2.98 14.40
CA GLY A 338 10.81 4.09 13.55
C GLY A 338 10.74 5.43 14.28
N GLY A 339 10.46 5.43 15.59
CA GLY A 339 10.38 6.64 16.41
C GLY A 339 11.72 7.11 16.99
N ALA A 340 12.76 6.29 16.97
CA ALA A 340 14.02 6.56 17.68
C ALA A 340 14.90 7.64 17.02
N ALA A 341 14.83 7.77 15.68
CA ALA A 341 15.56 8.78 14.90
C ALA A 341 14.89 8.96 13.52
N PRO A 342 15.11 10.11 12.83
CA PRO A 342 14.61 10.34 11.48
C PRO A 342 15.04 9.24 10.51
N VAL A 343 14.07 8.58 9.87
CA VAL A 343 14.28 7.41 9.00
C VAL A 343 14.63 7.77 7.56
N ALA A 344 14.21 8.94 7.12
CA ALA A 344 14.63 9.56 5.86
C ALA A 344 14.68 11.08 6.06
N VAL A 345 15.51 11.75 5.27
CA VAL A 345 15.58 13.21 5.19
C VAL A 345 14.71 13.67 4.02
N LEU A 346 13.89 14.70 4.24
CA LEU A 346 13.04 15.31 3.21
C LEU A 346 13.87 16.09 2.17
N PRO A 347 13.28 16.43 0.99
CA PRO A 347 13.90 17.34 0.03
C PRO A 347 14.38 18.65 0.66
N GLU A 348 15.47 19.22 0.15
CA GLU A 348 16.07 20.46 0.66
C GLU A 348 15.09 21.64 0.68
N ASP A 349 14.21 21.75 -0.33
CA ASP A 349 13.17 22.79 -0.42
C ASP A 349 12.15 22.76 0.74
N LEU A 350 12.08 21.65 1.49
CA LEU A 350 11.22 21.47 2.67
C LEU A 350 11.98 21.54 3.99
N ARG A 351 13.30 21.76 3.99
CA ARG A 351 14.10 21.91 5.22
C ARG A 351 14.05 23.37 5.69
N SER A 352 14.04 23.58 7.00
CA SER A 352 14.15 24.90 7.60
C SER A 352 15.55 25.49 7.35
N ALA A 353 15.62 26.77 6.99
CA ALA A 353 16.87 27.42 6.56
C ALA A 353 18.00 27.38 7.62
N GLU A 354 17.66 27.25 8.92
CA GLU A 354 18.63 27.11 10.00
C GLU A 354 19.54 25.87 9.86
N GLU A 355 19.07 24.78 9.23
CA GLU A 355 19.95 23.61 8.93
C GLU A 355 21.00 23.91 7.84
N THR A 356 20.76 24.92 7.00
CA THR A 356 21.67 25.26 5.88
C THR A 356 22.76 26.24 6.31
N GLU A 357 22.53 27.04 7.37
CA GLU A 357 23.50 28.05 7.83
C GLU A 357 24.67 27.44 8.63
N GLU A 358 24.51 26.26 9.27
CA GLU A 358 25.60 25.61 10.03
C GLU A 358 26.76 25.08 9.15
N GLU A 359 26.56 24.86 7.85
CA GLU A 359 27.64 24.41 6.94
C GLU A 359 28.49 25.58 6.37
N ASP A 360 27.96 26.81 6.31
CA ASP A 360 28.58 27.95 5.61
C ASP A 360 29.42 28.87 6.54
N GLU A 361 29.33 28.74 7.88
CA GLU A 361 30.21 29.45 8.83
C GLU A 361 31.62 28.81 8.99
N GLY A 362 31.97 27.84 8.14
CA GLY A 362 33.15 26.98 8.24
C GLY A 362 34.39 27.33 7.40
N PHE A 363 34.74 28.61 7.18
CA PHE A 363 35.93 29.03 6.38
C PHE A 363 36.84 30.11 6.99
#